data_AF-A0A3D3ZU72-F1
#
_entry.id   AF-A0A3D3ZU72-F1
#
_cell.length_a   1.000
_cell.length_b   1.000
_cell.length_c   1.000
_cell.angle_alpha   90.00
_cell.angle_beta   90.00
_cell.angle_gamma   90.00
#
_symmetry.space_group_name_H-M   'P 1'
#
loop_
_entity.id
_entity.type
_entity.pdbx_description
1 polymer ?
#
loop_
_entity_poly.entity_id
_entity_poly.type
_entity_poly.pdbx_seq_one_letter_code
_entity_poly.pdbx_strand_id
1 'polypeptide(L)'
;TIGGSLANNDPAACYPAGALGSGATITTNTRDISADDYFQGLFETALKEGEIITSVSFPTPEKANYQKFDQPASRFALVGVFVAKTADGVRVAVTGASDGGVYRWTEAETALNGDFSQGALDGMSGNADDMIADLHGTAEYRAHLVGVLTRRAVAACG
;
A
#
# COMPACT_ATOMS: atom_id res chain seq x y z
N THR A 1 2.23 -17.55 1.80
CA THR A 1 1.29 -17.53 0.66
C THR A 1 0.65 -16.14 0.59
N ILE A 2 -0.02 -15.78 -0.51
CA ILE A 2 -0.73 -14.50 -0.58
C ILE A 2 -1.82 -14.39 0.51
N GLY A 3 -2.65 -15.42 0.65
CA GLY A 3 -3.69 -15.46 1.69
C GLY A 3 -3.11 -15.33 3.11
N GLY A 4 -2.04 -16.06 3.42
CA GLY A 4 -1.39 -15.95 4.74
C GLY A 4 -0.82 -14.55 5.02
N SER A 5 -0.24 -13.89 3.99
CA SER A 5 0.27 -12.52 4.16
C SER A 5 -0.84 -11.50 4.37
N LEU A 6 -1.98 -11.65 3.70
CA LEU A 6 -3.14 -10.77 3.86
C LEU A 6 -3.86 -11.03 5.19
N ALA A 7 -3.95 -12.29 5.62
CA ALA A 7 -4.54 -12.65 6.91
C ALA A 7 -3.69 -12.14 8.09
N ASN A 8 -2.36 -12.15 7.95
CA ASN A 8 -1.46 -11.63 8.97
C ASN A 8 -1.43 -10.09 9.04
N ASN A 9 -1.64 -9.42 7.90
CA ASN A 9 -1.62 -7.96 7.76
C ASN A 9 -0.46 -7.27 8.52
N ASP A 10 0.75 -7.80 8.33
CA ASP A 10 1.95 -7.13 8.86
C ASP A 10 2.13 -5.80 8.12
N PRO A 11 2.32 -4.67 8.82
CA PRO A 11 2.55 -3.37 8.20
C PRO A 11 3.65 -3.39 7.14
N ALA A 12 4.69 -4.19 7.32
CA ALA A 12 5.87 -4.22 6.45
C ALA A 12 5.79 -5.27 5.33
N ALA A 13 4.70 -6.05 5.26
CA ALA A 13 4.47 -7.02 4.20
C ALA A 13 4.14 -6.35 2.87
N CYS A 14 4.53 -6.98 1.76
CA CYS A 14 4.35 -6.41 0.42
C CYS A 14 2.93 -6.62 -0.15
N TYR A 15 2.30 -7.77 0.13
CA TYR A 15 1.00 -8.12 -0.44
C TYR A 15 -0.15 -7.18 -0.03
N PRO A 16 -0.22 -6.66 1.21
CA PRO A 16 -1.23 -5.67 1.58
C PRO A 16 -1.24 -4.44 0.68
N ALA A 17 -0.08 -3.87 0.34
CA ALA A 17 -0.01 -2.72 -0.60
C ALA A 17 -0.52 -3.10 -1.99
N GLY A 18 -0.16 -4.29 -2.49
CA GLY A 18 -0.65 -4.77 -3.78
C GLY A 18 -2.17 -4.94 -3.81
N ALA A 19 -2.76 -5.53 -2.76
CA ALA A 19 -4.20 -5.74 -2.66
C ALA A 19 -4.98 -4.44 -2.48
N LEU A 20 -4.57 -3.57 -1.55
CA LEU A 20 -5.23 -2.28 -1.33
C LEU A 20 -5.05 -1.35 -2.54
N GLY A 21 -3.82 -1.25 -3.05
CA GLY A 21 -3.46 -0.37 -4.16
C GLY A 21 -4.02 -0.82 -5.50
N SER A 22 -4.36 -2.10 -5.69
CA SER A 22 -5.14 -2.52 -6.86
C SER A 22 -6.64 -2.33 -6.67
N GLY A 23 -7.15 -2.26 -5.45
CA GLY A 23 -8.59 -2.41 -5.19
C GLY A 23 -9.05 -3.86 -5.32
N ALA A 24 -8.29 -4.80 -4.76
CA ALA A 24 -8.62 -6.22 -4.84
C ALA A 24 -9.91 -6.56 -4.07
N THR A 25 -10.46 -7.74 -4.37
CA THR A 25 -11.50 -8.38 -3.56
C THR A 25 -10.90 -9.62 -2.88
N ILE A 26 -11.02 -9.69 -1.56
CA ILE A 26 -10.60 -10.83 -0.75
C ILE A 26 -11.82 -11.73 -0.55
N THR A 27 -11.78 -12.92 -1.13
CA THR A 27 -12.84 -13.93 -1.00
C THR A 27 -12.48 -14.89 0.12
N THR A 28 -13.43 -15.10 1.03
CA THR A 28 -13.33 -16.06 2.12
C THR A 28 -14.22 -17.28 1.85
N ASN A 29 -14.27 -18.21 2.80
CA ASN A 29 -15.22 -19.32 2.80
C ASN A 29 -16.69 -18.88 3.01
N THR A 30 -16.94 -17.63 3.43
CA THR A 30 -18.29 -17.16 3.83
C THR A 30 -18.77 -15.93 3.05
N ARG A 31 -17.85 -15.08 2.58
CA ARG A 31 -18.17 -13.80 1.92
C ARG A 31 -16.99 -13.22 1.14
N ASP A 32 -17.30 -12.22 0.32
CA ASP A 32 -16.32 -11.34 -0.32
C ASP A 32 -16.17 -10.04 0.48
N ILE A 33 -14.95 -9.50 0.52
CA ILE A 33 -14.60 -8.25 1.23
C ILE A 33 -13.77 -7.39 0.28
N SER A 34 -14.13 -6.12 0.12
CA SER A 34 -13.31 -5.17 -0.65
C SER A 34 -11.98 -4.93 0.06
N ALA A 35 -10.90 -4.65 -0.67
CA ALA A 35 -9.62 -4.33 -0.04
C ALA A 35 -9.70 -3.06 0.82
N ASP A 36 -10.55 -2.09 0.45
CA ASP A 36 -10.76 -0.87 1.24
C ASP A 36 -11.41 -1.16 2.60
N ASP A 37 -12.25 -2.21 2.70
CA ASP A 37 -12.91 -2.62 3.95
C ASP A 37 -12.13 -3.71 4.73
N TYR A 38 -11.12 -4.31 4.11
CA TYR A 38 -10.45 -5.49 4.64
C TYR A 38 -9.37 -5.16 5.68
N PHE A 39 -8.59 -4.09 5.47
CA PHE A 39 -7.50 -3.71 6.37
C PHE A 39 -8.00 -2.70 7.41
N GLN A 40 -7.92 -3.06 8.70
CA GLN A 40 -8.56 -2.28 9.77
C GLN A 40 -7.56 -1.70 10.79
N GLY A 41 -6.27 -1.97 10.61
CA GLY A 41 -5.22 -1.47 11.47
C GLY A 41 -3.96 -2.32 11.39
N LEU A 42 -3.06 -2.11 12.34
CA LEU A 42 -1.83 -2.89 12.48
C LEU A 42 -2.15 -4.33 12.90
N PHE A 43 -1.80 -5.32 12.08
CA PHE A 43 -2.13 -6.73 12.31
C PHE A 43 -3.64 -7.03 12.44
N GLU A 44 -4.50 -6.08 12.03
CA GLU A 44 -5.95 -6.20 12.16
C GLU A 44 -6.61 -6.21 10.79
N THR A 45 -7.56 -7.13 10.60
CA THR A 45 -8.31 -7.30 9.36
C THR A 45 -9.80 -7.50 9.66
N ALA A 46 -10.63 -7.39 8.64
CA ALA A 46 -12.07 -7.66 8.74
C ALA A 46 -12.43 -9.15 8.89
N LEU A 47 -11.44 -10.07 8.93
CA LEU A 47 -11.67 -11.50 9.12
C LEU A 47 -12.27 -11.77 10.50
N LYS A 48 -13.30 -12.61 10.53
CA LYS A 48 -13.88 -13.14 11.78
C LYS A 48 -13.27 -14.50 12.11
N GLU A 49 -13.43 -14.92 13.36
CA GLU A 49 -13.04 -16.25 13.80
C GLU A 49 -13.66 -17.33 12.89
N GLY A 50 -12.82 -18.24 12.39
CA GLY A 50 -13.22 -19.30 11.46
C GLY A 50 -13.37 -18.87 9.98
N GLU A 51 -13.17 -17.60 9.64
CA GLU A 51 -13.06 -17.18 8.24
C GLU A 51 -11.68 -17.50 7.67
N ILE A 52 -11.66 -18.05 6.46
CA ILE A 52 -10.45 -18.48 5.77
C ILE A 52 -10.47 -17.83 4.39
N ILE A 53 -9.38 -17.14 4.03
CA ILE A 53 -9.19 -16.62 2.68
C ILE A 53 -9.03 -17.79 1.71
N THR A 54 -9.91 -17.88 0.72
CA THR A 54 -9.93 -18.93 -0.30
C THR A 54 -9.37 -18.44 -1.63
N SER A 55 -9.56 -17.16 -1.96
CA SER A 55 -9.00 -16.53 -3.16
C SER A 55 -8.88 -15.01 -3.02
N VAL A 56 -8.12 -14.40 -3.93
CA VAL A 56 -7.99 -12.95 -4.04
C VAL A 56 -8.11 -12.59 -5.51
N SER A 57 -9.03 -11.67 -5.83
CA SER A 57 -9.30 -11.20 -7.19
C SER A 57 -8.75 -9.79 -7.37
N PHE A 58 -7.94 -9.59 -8.40
CA PHE A 58 -7.31 -8.31 -8.71
C PHE A 58 -7.93 -7.73 -9.98
N PRO A 59 -8.35 -6.46 -10.00
CA PRO A 59 -8.66 -5.79 -11.26
C PRO A 59 -7.37 -5.63 -12.08
N THR A 60 -7.48 -5.69 -13.40
CA THR A 60 -6.33 -5.50 -14.30
C THR A 60 -6.02 -4.01 -14.42
N PRO A 61 -4.85 -3.53 -13.97
CA PRO A 61 -4.48 -2.13 -14.11
C PRO A 61 -4.02 -1.81 -15.54
N GLU A 62 -4.18 -0.55 -15.96
CA GLU A 62 -3.54 -0.01 -17.16
C GLU A 62 -2.02 0.07 -16.97
N LYS A 63 -1.61 0.54 -15.79
CA LYS A 63 -0.21 0.68 -15.37
C LYS A 63 -0.13 0.34 -13.89
N ALA A 64 0.88 -0.41 -13.48
CA ALA A 64 1.16 -0.60 -12.06
C ALA A 64 2.64 -0.85 -11.80
N ASN A 65 3.11 -0.40 -10.64
CA ASN A 65 4.47 -0.63 -10.20
C ASN A 65 4.55 -0.65 -8.67
N TYR A 66 5.39 -1.53 -8.14
CA TYR A 66 5.73 -1.59 -6.72
C TYR A 66 7.19 -1.19 -6.52
N GLN A 67 7.41 -0.21 -5.64
CA GLN A 67 8.74 0.21 -5.21
C GLN A 67 8.91 -0.10 -3.74
N LYS A 68 10.08 -0.63 -3.38
CA LYS A 68 10.38 -1.04 -2.02
C LYS A 68 11.75 -0.52 -1.61
N PHE A 69 11.79 0.17 -0.47
CA PHE A 69 13.01 0.44 0.25
C PHE A 69 13.14 -0.57 1.38
N ASP A 70 14.05 -1.53 1.19
CA ASP A 70 14.23 -2.65 2.12
C ASP A 70 14.98 -2.24 3.38
N GLN A 71 14.54 -2.77 4.52
CA GLN A 71 15.38 -2.82 5.72
C GLN A 71 16.55 -3.79 5.44
N PRO A 72 17.83 -3.39 5.62
CA PRO A 72 18.97 -4.19 5.15
C PRO A 72 19.10 -5.60 5.75
N ALA A 73 18.76 -5.76 7.02
CA ALA A 73 18.86 -7.01 7.78
C ALA A 73 17.66 -7.93 7.55
N SER A 74 16.44 -7.42 7.68
CA SER A 74 15.21 -8.24 7.61
C SER A 74 14.68 -8.39 6.18
N ARG A 75 15.04 -7.47 5.28
CA ARG A 75 14.47 -7.33 3.94
C ARG A 75 12.96 -7.12 3.93
N PHE A 76 12.35 -6.73 5.04
CA PHE A 76 10.99 -6.19 5.03
C PHE A 76 10.99 -4.75 4.49
N ALA A 77 9.81 -4.26 4.07
CA ALA A 77 9.70 -2.88 3.62
C ALA A 77 9.92 -1.95 4.82
N LEU A 78 10.97 -1.12 4.77
CA LEU A 78 11.00 0.07 5.62
C LEU A 78 9.93 1.05 5.12
N VAL A 79 9.84 1.21 3.80
CA VAL A 79 8.69 1.79 3.10
C VAL A 79 8.49 1.04 1.79
N GLY A 80 7.27 0.64 1.51
CA GLY A 80 6.86 0.04 0.25
C GLY A 80 5.67 0.81 -0.33
N VAL A 81 5.73 1.15 -1.62
CA VAL A 81 4.66 1.89 -2.31
C VAL A 81 4.23 1.12 -3.53
N PHE A 82 2.93 0.84 -3.62
CA PHE A 82 2.27 0.30 -4.80
C PHE A 82 1.46 1.42 -5.46
N VAL A 83 1.75 1.70 -6.73
CA VAL A 83 0.95 2.60 -7.56
C VAL A 83 0.27 1.79 -8.64
N ALA A 84 -1.03 1.98 -8.81
CA ALA A 84 -1.77 1.45 -9.95
C ALA A 84 -2.69 2.51 -10.55
N LYS A 85 -2.72 2.57 -11.88
CA LYS A 85 -3.73 3.28 -12.65
C LYS A 85 -4.71 2.27 -13.21
N THR A 86 -5.99 2.47 -12.90
CA THR A 86 -7.10 1.63 -13.35
C THR A 86 -8.13 2.49 -14.08
N ALA A 87 -9.17 1.87 -14.63
CA ALA A 87 -10.30 2.59 -15.23
C ALA A 87 -11.02 3.51 -14.23
N ASP A 88 -10.98 3.17 -12.93
CA ASP A 88 -11.62 3.94 -11.85
C ASP A 88 -10.68 5.02 -11.27
N GLY A 89 -9.47 5.15 -11.82
CA GLY A 89 -8.47 6.13 -11.42
C GLY A 89 -7.21 5.52 -10.82
N VAL A 90 -6.38 6.41 -10.27
CA VAL A 90 -5.09 6.09 -9.67
C VAL A 90 -5.25 5.75 -8.19
N ARG A 91 -4.54 4.71 -7.76
CA ARG A 91 -4.41 4.28 -6.37
C ARG A 91 -2.95 4.26 -5.95
N VAL A 92 -2.68 4.70 -4.72
CA VAL A 92 -1.35 4.74 -4.11
C VAL A 92 -1.43 4.12 -2.73
N ALA A 93 -0.99 2.87 -2.58
CA ALA A 93 -1.00 2.18 -1.30
C ALA A 93 0.42 2.06 -0.71
N VAL A 94 0.53 2.28 0.59
CA VAL A 94 1.81 2.38 1.31
C VAL A 94 1.86 1.35 2.43
N THR A 95 3.02 0.70 2.58
CA THR A 95 3.35 -0.29 3.61
C THR A 95 4.67 0.07 4.29
N GLY A 96 4.86 -0.40 5.52
CA GLY A 96 6.05 -0.21 6.35
C GLY A 96 6.16 1.18 6.97
N ALA A 97 5.36 2.14 6.55
CA ALA A 97 5.53 3.54 6.93
C ALA A 97 4.63 3.99 8.09
N SER A 98 3.33 3.68 8.02
CA SER A 98 2.30 4.23 8.93
C SER A 98 2.10 3.38 10.19
N ASP A 99 1.71 4.05 11.26
CA ASP A 99 1.27 3.46 12.54
C ASP A 99 -0.09 2.72 12.43
N GLY A 100 -0.92 3.08 11.45
CA GLY A 100 -2.20 2.44 11.14
C GLY A 100 -2.10 1.20 10.24
N GLY A 101 -0.90 0.79 9.84
CA GLY A 101 -0.69 -0.33 8.91
C GLY A 101 -0.65 0.10 7.45
N VAL A 102 -1.18 -0.75 6.55
CA VAL A 102 -1.28 -0.42 5.12
C VAL A 102 -2.35 0.66 4.92
N TYR A 103 -2.06 1.68 4.12
CA TYR A 103 -3.01 2.78 3.88
C TYR A 103 -2.93 3.30 2.44
N ARG A 104 -3.98 4.02 2.02
CA ARG A 104 -4.02 4.75 0.75
C ARG A 104 -3.61 6.20 0.97
N TRP A 105 -2.67 6.68 0.17
CA TRP A 105 -2.26 8.09 0.18
C TRP A 105 -3.11 8.91 -0.80
N THR A 106 -4.29 9.33 -0.34
CA THR A 106 -5.36 9.91 -1.18
C THR A 106 -5.00 11.26 -1.79
N GLU A 107 -4.12 12.05 -1.17
CA GLU A 107 -3.62 13.30 -1.73
C GLU A 107 -2.79 13.03 -2.99
N ALA A 108 -1.92 12.01 -2.96
CA ALA A 108 -1.14 11.59 -4.13
C ALA A 108 -2.04 10.99 -5.22
N GLU A 109 -3.07 10.24 -4.85
CA GLU A 109 -4.07 9.74 -5.81
C GLU A 109 -4.78 10.89 -6.53
N THR A 110 -5.18 11.94 -5.80
CA THR A 110 -5.83 13.11 -6.37
C THR A 110 -4.92 13.84 -7.36
N ALA A 111 -3.66 14.06 -7.00
CA ALA A 111 -2.67 14.68 -7.88
C ALA A 111 -2.45 13.86 -9.17
N LEU A 112 -2.26 12.54 -9.02
CA LEU A 112 -1.98 11.64 -10.14
C LEU A 112 -3.17 11.38 -11.06
N ASN A 113 -4.40 11.53 -10.56
CA ASN A 113 -5.60 11.50 -11.40
C ASN A 113 -5.70 12.75 -12.28
N GLY A 114 -5.20 13.90 -11.83
CA GLY A 114 -5.10 15.12 -12.63
C GLY A 114 -3.97 15.08 -13.66
N ASP A 115 -2.81 14.55 -13.25
CA ASP A 115 -1.64 14.35 -14.11
C ASP A 115 -0.84 13.12 -13.66
N PHE A 116 -0.84 12.05 -14.46
CA PHE A 116 -0.08 10.83 -14.16
C PHE A 116 1.40 11.00 -14.55
N SER A 117 2.11 11.87 -13.83
CA SER A 117 3.53 12.16 -14.02
C SER A 117 4.26 12.26 -12.68
N GLN A 118 5.59 12.20 -12.71
CA GLN A 118 6.38 12.44 -11.50
C GLN A 118 6.22 13.87 -10.98
N GLY A 119 6.04 14.84 -11.89
CA GLY A 119 5.95 16.26 -11.56
C GLY A 119 4.67 16.61 -10.78
N ALA A 120 3.60 15.84 -10.95
CA ALA A 120 2.38 15.97 -10.15
C ALA A 120 2.62 15.76 -8.64
N LEU A 121 3.73 15.12 -8.27
CA LEU A 121 4.11 14.81 -6.88
C LEU A 121 5.29 15.65 -6.38
N ASP A 122 5.65 16.73 -7.09
CA ASP A 122 6.78 17.58 -6.70
C ASP A 122 6.50 18.28 -5.37
N GLY A 123 7.45 18.15 -4.44
CA GLY A 123 7.31 18.68 -3.07
C GLY A 123 6.34 17.90 -2.17
N MET A 124 5.62 16.90 -2.68
CA MET A 124 4.71 16.07 -1.88
C MET A 124 5.46 15.00 -1.08
N SER A 125 4.98 14.75 0.13
CA SER A 125 5.40 13.69 1.05
C SER A 125 4.20 13.16 1.82
N GLY A 126 4.34 11.97 2.43
CA GLY A 126 3.35 11.52 3.41
C GLY A 126 3.22 12.48 4.59
N ASN A 127 2.15 12.33 5.39
CA ASN A 127 2.02 13.04 6.66
C ASN A 127 2.92 12.39 7.71
N ALA A 128 3.87 13.14 8.27
CA ALA A 128 4.81 12.61 9.26
C ALA A 128 4.11 12.21 10.57
N ASP A 129 3.01 12.88 10.94
CA ASP A 129 2.31 12.61 12.19
C ASP A 129 1.69 11.19 12.24
N ASP A 130 1.46 10.58 11.08
CA ASP A 130 0.88 9.24 10.94
C ASP A 130 1.95 8.14 10.71
N MET A 131 3.24 8.47 10.85
CA MET A 131 4.36 7.56 10.54
C MET A 131 5.01 6.96 11.79
N ILE A 132 5.49 5.74 11.64
CA ILE A 132 6.29 5.06 12.68
C ILE A 132 7.63 5.80 12.86
N ALA A 133 7.94 6.15 14.11
CA ALA A 133 9.27 6.59 14.52
C ALA A 133 9.94 5.50 15.37
N ASP A 134 11.05 4.95 14.90
CA ASP A 134 11.78 3.89 15.58
C ASP A 134 13.31 3.96 15.33
N LEU A 135 14.05 2.94 15.77
CA LEU A 135 15.49 2.83 15.56
C LEU A 135 15.91 2.80 14.08
N HIS A 136 14.99 2.46 13.16
CA HIS A 136 15.26 2.29 11.74
C HIS A 136 14.96 3.54 10.92
N GLY A 137 14.25 4.51 11.47
CA GLY A 137 13.99 5.79 10.82
C GLY A 137 13.05 6.68 11.62
N THR A 138 13.19 7.99 11.41
CA THR A 138 12.23 8.96 11.95
C THR A 138 10.94 8.97 11.13
N ALA A 139 9.88 9.51 11.72
CA ALA A 139 8.60 9.70 11.05
C ALA A 139 8.74 10.56 9.77
N GLU A 140 9.52 11.65 9.83
CA GLU A 140 9.79 12.53 8.70
C GLU A 140 10.56 11.81 7.59
N TYR A 141 11.50 10.93 7.95
CA TYR A 141 12.24 10.14 6.99
C TYR A 141 11.32 9.17 6.23
N ARG A 142 10.39 8.50 6.93
CA ARG A 142 9.40 7.62 6.29
C ARG A 142 8.44 8.40 5.40
N ALA A 143 7.88 9.51 5.89
CA ALA A 143 7.04 10.41 5.11
C ALA A 143 7.73 10.90 3.82
N HIS A 144 9.00 11.28 3.92
CA HIS A 144 9.81 11.66 2.77
C HIS A 144 10.01 10.49 1.79
N LEU A 145 10.35 9.30 2.30
CA LEU A 145 10.52 8.09 1.49
C LEU A 145 9.23 7.71 0.74
N VAL A 146 8.06 7.86 1.37
CA VAL A 146 6.77 7.65 0.69
C VAL A 146 6.69 8.49 -0.58
N GLY A 147 6.94 9.81 -0.49
CA GLY A 147 6.96 10.70 -1.66
C GLY A 147 7.98 10.29 -2.73
N VAL A 148 9.20 9.94 -2.32
CA VAL A 148 10.27 9.50 -3.23
C VAL A 148 9.90 8.20 -3.96
N LEU A 149 9.40 7.20 -3.23
CA LEU A 149 9.05 5.90 -3.80
C LEU A 149 7.81 5.99 -4.70
N THR A 150 6.82 6.82 -4.37
CA THR A 150 5.67 7.06 -5.25
C THR A 150 6.12 7.66 -6.59
N ARG A 151 7.00 8.67 -6.59
CA ARG A 151 7.56 9.23 -7.84
C ARG A 151 8.32 8.17 -8.65
N ARG A 152 9.14 7.34 -7.99
CA ARG A 152 9.85 6.23 -8.65
C ARG A 152 8.88 5.20 -9.24
N ALA A 153 7.80 4.88 -8.53
CA ALA A 153 6.78 3.94 -9.01
C ALA A 153 6.09 4.48 -10.27
N VAL A 154 5.69 5.76 -10.26
CA VAL A 154 5.11 6.44 -11.43
C VAL A 154 6.09 6.43 -12.61
N ALA A 155 7.37 6.71 -12.38
CA ALA A 155 8.41 6.65 -13.41
C ALA A 155 8.54 5.26 -14.05
N ALA A 156 8.43 4.21 -13.23
CA ALA A 156 8.59 2.82 -13.64
C ALA A 156 7.33 2.20 -14.26
N CYS A 157 6.18 2.88 -14.17
CA CYS A 157 4.93 2.52 -14.83
C CYS A 157 4.94 2.74 -16.36
N GLY A 158 6.00 3.38 -16.91
CA GLY A 158 6.10 3.79 -18.32
C GLY A 158 5.18 4.96 -18.66
#